data_AF-A0A517P4F5-F1
#
_entry.id   AF-A0A517P4F5-F1
#
_cell.length_a   1.000
_cell.length_b   1.000
_cell.length_c   1.000
_cell.angle_alpha   90.00
_cell.angle_beta   90.00
_cell.angle_gamma   90.00
#
_symmetry.space_group_name_H-M   'P 1'
#
loop_
_entity.id
_entity.type
_entity.pdbx_description
1 polymer ?
#
loop_
_entity_poly.entity_id
_entity_poly.type
_entity_poly.pdbx_seq_one_letter_code
_entity_poly.pdbx_strand_id
1 'polypeptide(L)'
;MPARPPKISCMMPTYGRPAYVHEAVWTFLRQDDPNKELIVLNDCPGQIYEFNHPEVRVFNESERFGTLGEKRNRCIELAEGDLVAVWDDDDVSLPWRLSYCRAERERRGVSFYRAAEFLAYWGENWLHDNQTVPGWCSHPTTLFAKELWRSVGGYPAQGVGEDAVFFQRVHERLGEEHIVHPIAPDDRFLILRGKSRYPHMSHAGGQGALDTTPGRIRIEPQPIADPLLYSHYVDRVARRGAPAEGPAIVGRGGPTGRPALSVLISLLNRSRIVDGGEELALFPHCVRSIAGAAAELAAADGIGPIELVVADFYSDDRPILEWLPEAAGPLAWTLVPVGGAFSRGRGLNRAAAVAAAERLLLCDADLLLTPEILRRAIDVVEEGGVWSPIFQYLTREGEPAYWEDRAHGVVAVSRARFAEVGGVPEFESWGGEDDLFYDRLARIGPVVRERAEGLRHQWHPDRLRHVHYRRAPGEDFQDYQRACPATAGPGAGSGTGGTYYGVHPHWAGELTLFADGRFVRAGAHAGGYEQVPGRSLVLAWDDWPAERLEWNPERGLFQSPDAAFTLRRQSAAPTPHAPVSR
;
A
#
# COMPACT_ATOMS: atom_id res chain seq x y z
N MET A 1 25.09 30.40 18.35
CA MET A 1 24.51 29.05 18.56
C MET A 1 23.00 29.21 18.45
N PRO A 2 22.30 28.48 17.56
CA PRO A 2 20.84 28.46 17.61
C PRO A 2 20.38 27.96 18.98
N ALA A 3 19.26 28.49 19.49
CA ALA A 3 18.70 28.05 20.76
C ALA A 3 18.37 26.56 20.70
N ARG A 4 18.69 25.80 21.75
CA ARG A 4 18.35 24.37 21.82
C ARG A 4 16.82 24.22 21.82
N PRO A 5 16.23 23.32 21.01
CA PRO A 5 14.78 23.15 20.96
C PRO A 5 14.22 22.71 22.33
N PRO A 6 12.94 23.02 22.66
CA PRO A 6 12.33 22.62 23.93
C PRO A 6 12.47 21.11 24.19
N LYS A 7 12.71 20.69 25.43
CA LYS A 7 12.88 19.26 25.74
C LYS A 7 11.55 18.51 25.59
N ILE A 8 11.55 17.36 24.90
CA ILE A 8 10.39 16.44 24.82
C ILE A 8 10.55 15.33 25.84
N SER A 9 9.55 15.11 26.68
CA SER A 9 9.48 13.98 27.59
C SER A 9 8.48 12.95 27.08
N CYS A 10 8.96 11.75 26.76
CA CYS A 10 8.14 10.61 26.41
C CYS A 10 7.64 9.93 27.69
N MET A 11 6.32 9.85 27.88
CA MET A 11 5.72 9.20 29.06
C MET A 11 5.41 7.73 28.78
N MET A 12 6.09 6.83 29.48
CA MET A 12 5.94 5.38 29.31
C MET A 12 5.45 4.72 30.60
N PRO A 13 4.14 4.68 30.85
CA PRO A 13 3.57 3.88 31.93
C PRO A 13 3.69 2.39 31.58
N THR A 14 4.32 1.58 32.44
CA THR A 14 4.53 0.14 32.19
C THR A 14 4.11 -0.74 33.36
N TYR A 15 3.55 -1.92 33.10
CA TYR A 15 3.15 -2.88 34.13
C TYR A 15 3.28 -4.32 33.59
N GLY A 16 4.21 -5.11 34.13
CA GLY A 16 4.31 -6.55 33.85
C GLY A 16 4.58 -6.92 32.39
N ARG A 17 5.23 -6.03 31.62
CA ARG A 17 5.56 -6.23 30.19
C ARG A 17 7.05 -6.02 29.90
N PRO A 18 7.98 -6.71 30.57
CA PRO A 18 9.42 -6.49 30.42
C PRO A 18 9.91 -6.58 28.97
N ALA A 19 9.41 -7.56 28.20
CA ALA A 19 9.74 -7.70 26.77
C ALA A 19 9.48 -6.42 25.97
N TYR A 20 8.41 -5.69 26.31
CA TYR A 20 8.01 -4.47 25.61
C TYR A 20 8.75 -3.24 26.11
N VAL A 21 9.15 -3.20 27.39
CA VAL A 21 10.07 -2.19 27.90
C VAL A 21 11.40 -2.20 27.13
N HIS A 22 11.95 -3.38 26.84
CA HIS A 22 13.18 -3.52 26.04
C HIS A 22 13.04 -2.90 24.64
N GLU A 23 11.95 -3.20 23.94
CA GLU A 23 11.67 -2.71 22.59
C GLU A 23 11.33 -1.21 22.56
N ALA A 24 10.53 -0.74 23.52
CA ALA A 24 10.13 0.66 23.63
C ALA A 24 11.33 1.57 23.93
N VAL A 25 12.26 1.13 24.78
CA VAL A 25 13.52 1.86 25.00
C VAL A 25 14.39 1.82 23.74
N TRP A 26 14.45 0.70 23.03
CA TRP A 26 15.22 0.58 21.78
C TRP A 26 14.73 1.50 20.65
N THR A 27 13.41 1.66 20.51
CA THR A 27 12.79 2.59 19.54
C THR A 27 12.97 4.05 19.99
N PHE A 28 12.92 4.34 21.29
CA PHE A 28 13.16 5.68 21.83
C PHE A 28 14.60 6.16 21.56
N LEU A 29 15.60 5.31 21.81
CA LEU A 29 17.01 5.66 21.60
C LEU A 29 17.36 5.92 20.12
N ARG A 30 16.49 5.52 19.20
CA ARG A 30 16.62 5.77 17.75
C ARG A 30 15.92 7.04 17.28
N GLN A 31 15.27 7.78 18.17
CA GLN A 31 14.62 9.02 17.80
C GLN A 31 15.66 10.09 17.41
N ASP A 32 15.41 10.76 16.30
CA ASP A 32 16.31 11.76 15.71
C ASP A 32 16.25 13.15 16.38
N ASP A 33 15.34 13.34 17.34
CA ASP A 33 15.25 14.58 18.10
C ASP A 33 16.44 14.74 19.08
N PRO A 34 17.13 15.90 19.08
CA PRO A 34 18.35 16.11 19.87
C PRO A 34 18.09 16.50 21.33
N ASN A 35 16.84 16.73 21.75
CA ASN A 35 16.51 17.12 23.12
C ASN A 35 15.27 16.39 23.63
N LYS A 36 15.48 15.12 23.99
CA LYS A 36 14.44 14.19 24.44
C LYS A 36 14.82 13.49 25.73
N GLU A 37 13.82 13.02 26.46
CA GLU A 37 13.98 12.02 27.52
C GLU A 37 12.82 11.02 27.50
N LEU A 38 13.05 9.84 28.07
CA LEU A 38 12.03 8.84 28.32
C LEU A 38 11.84 8.65 29.82
N ILE A 39 10.59 8.75 30.26
CA ILE A 39 10.16 8.46 31.64
C ILE A 39 9.53 7.07 31.65
N VAL A 40 10.29 6.09 32.16
CA VAL A 40 9.78 4.73 32.39
C VAL A 40 9.18 4.68 33.78
N LEU A 41 7.85 4.62 33.89
CA LEU A 41 7.16 4.50 35.19
C LEU A 41 6.58 3.10 35.35
N ASN A 42 7.31 2.29 36.11
CA ASN A 42 6.92 0.94 36.48
C ASN A 42 6.20 0.94 37.84
N ASP A 43 5.04 0.31 37.89
CA ASP A 43 4.23 0.13 39.10
C ASP A 43 3.85 -1.34 39.32
N CYS A 44 4.61 -2.28 38.72
CA CYS A 44 4.44 -3.71 38.99
C CYS A 44 5.17 -4.08 40.30
N PRO A 45 4.45 -4.46 41.37
CA PRO A 45 5.06 -4.72 42.67
C PRO A 45 6.15 -5.79 42.60
N GLY A 46 7.30 -5.52 43.21
CA GLY A 46 8.43 -6.43 43.26
C GLY A 46 9.28 -6.49 41.98
N GLN A 47 8.86 -5.84 40.88
CA GLN A 47 9.71 -5.64 39.70
C GLN A 47 10.49 -4.33 39.84
N ILE A 48 11.81 -4.41 39.63
CA ILE A 48 12.70 -3.25 39.68
C ILE A 48 13.46 -3.19 38.36
N TYR A 49 13.09 -2.24 37.50
CA TYR A 49 13.86 -1.97 36.29
C TYR A 49 15.10 -1.14 36.59
N GLU A 50 16.22 -1.52 35.98
CA GLU A 50 17.50 -0.82 36.10
C GLU A 50 18.04 -0.48 34.70
N PHE A 51 18.27 0.80 34.45
CA PHE A 51 18.90 1.28 33.22
C PHE A 51 19.62 2.59 33.46
N ASN A 52 20.90 2.65 33.08
CA ASN A 52 21.69 3.87 33.20
C ASN A 52 21.92 4.46 31.81
N HIS A 53 21.17 5.51 31.48
CA HIS A 53 21.30 6.22 30.22
C HIS A 53 20.94 7.70 30.42
N PRO A 54 21.69 8.67 29.85
CA PRO A 54 21.45 10.10 30.08
C PRO A 54 20.07 10.59 29.62
N GLU A 55 19.46 9.91 28.65
CA GLU A 55 18.14 10.26 28.10
C GLU A 55 17.00 9.39 28.65
N VAL A 56 17.24 8.43 29.55
CA VAL A 56 16.19 7.53 30.07
C VAL A 56 16.21 7.51 31.59
N ARG A 57 15.06 7.82 32.19
CA ARG A 57 14.87 7.87 33.64
C ARG A 57 13.84 6.80 34.03
N VAL A 58 14.25 5.93 34.94
CA VAL A 58 13.43 4.80 35.40
C VAL A 58 12.94 5.07 36.82
N PHE A 59 11.63 4.98 37.01
CA PHE A 59 10.95 5.10 38.28
C PHE A 59 10.22 3.80 38.57
N ASN A 60 10.54 3.19 39.71
CA ASN A 60 9.91 1.97 40.18
C ASN A 60 9.08 2.29 41.42
N GLU A 61 7.77 2.24 41.29
CA GLU A 61 6.82 2.39 42.39
C GLU A 61 6.53 1.01 43.00
N SER A 62 6.54 0.93 44.32
CA SER A 62 6.34 -0.35 45.03
C SER A 62 4.89 -0.84 44.99
N GLU A 63 3.96 0.04 44.65
CA GLU A 63 2.52 -0.20 44.63
C GLU A 63 1.94 0.20 43.27
N ARG A 64 0.88 -0.50 42.87
CA ARG A 64 0.15 -0.21 41.64
C ARG A 64 -0.67 1.07 41.81
N PHE A 65 -0.71 1.93 40.80
CA PHE A 65 -1.60 3.09 40.82
C PHE A 65 -3.07 2.66 40.82
N GLY A 66 -3.93 3.44 41.47
CA GLY A 66 -5.37 3.18 41.51
C GLY A 66 -6.00 3.19 40.12
N THR A 67 -5.51 4.06 39.24
CA THR A 67 -6.01 4.26 37.87
C THR A 67 -4.89 4.58 36.86
N LEU A 68 -5.15 4.34 35.57
CA LEU A 68 -4.21 4.67 34.50
C LEU A 68 -4.03 6.18 34.34
N GLY A 69 -5.08 6.98 34.55
CA GLY A 69 -4.99 8.44 34.50
C GLY A 69 -4.07 9.03 35.57
N GLU A 70 -4.12 8.52 36.80
CA GLU A 70 -3.19 8.92 37.87
C GLU A 70 -1.74 8.57 37.50
N LYS A 71 -1.51 7.38 36.96
CA LYS A 71 -0.19 6.95 36.50
C LYS A 71 0.35 7.84 35.37
N ARG A 72 -0.48 8.20 34.39
CA ARG A 72 -0.09 9.12 33.31
C ARG A 72 0.23 10.52 33.83
N ASN A 73 -0.58 11.05 34.75
CA ASN A 73 -0.28 12.31 35.42
C ASN A 73 1.07 12.24 36.15
N ARG A 74 1.33 11.14 36.86
CA ARG A 74 2.61 10.92 37.54
C ARG A 74 3.80 10.93 36.57
N CYS A 75 3.70 10.30 35.40
CA CYS A 75 4.74 10.39 34.37
C CYS A 75 5.00 11.85 33.96
N ILE A 76 3.93 12.64 33.75
CA ILE A 76 4.03 14.04 33.31
C ILE A 76 4.58 14.93 34.42
N GLU A 77 4.27 14.68 35.69
CA GLU A 77 4.86 15.39 36.80
C GLU A 77 6.39 15.21 36.85
N LEU A 78 6.86 13.97 36.62
CA LEU A 78 8.28 13.60 36.60
C LEU A 78 9.04 14.13 35.37
N ALA A 79 8.34 14.45 34.29
CA ALA A 79 8.90 14.99 33.05
C ALA A 79 9.59 16.34 33.28
N GLU A 80 10.80 16.52 32.75
CA GLU A 80 11.55 17.78 32.74
C GLU A 80 11.29 18.61 31.48
N GLY A 81 10.69 18.01 30.46
CA GLY A 81 10.38 18.64 29.18
C GLY A 81 9.17 19.57 29.22
N ASP A 82 9.22 20.60 28.38
CA ASP A 82 8.11 21.51 28.11
C ASP A 82 7.05 20.86 27.21
N LEU A 83 7.45 19.83 26.48
CA LEU A 83 6.59 19.04 25.60
C LEU A 83 6.51 17.61 26.12
N VAL A 84 5.33 17.00 26.00
CA VAL A 84 5.05 15.63 26.42
C VAL A 84 4.59 14.83 25.21
N ALA A 85 5.23 13.68 24.96
CA ALA A 85 4.81 12.70 23.98
C ALA A 85 4.28 11.45 24.68
N VAL A 86 3.18 10.88 24.18
CA VAL A 86 2.67 9.59 24.67
C VAL A 86 3.62 8.47 24.23
N TRP A 87 4.01 7.57 25.12
CA TRP A 87 4.93 6.49 24.77
C TRP A 87 4.51 5.18 25.45
N ASP A 88 3.36 4.64 25.08
CA ASP A 88 2.94 3.33 25.58
C ASP A 88 3.95 2.25 25.14
N ASP A 89 4.21 1.28 26.02
CA ASP A 89 5.32 0.33 25.85
C ASP A 89 5.09 -0.73 24.75
N ASP A 90 3.84 -0.93 24.32
CA ASP A 90 3.42 -1.92 23.35
C ASP A 90 3.41 -1.43 21.89
N ASP A 91 3.44 -0.12 21.65
CA ASP A 91 3.47 0.45 20.30
C ASP A 91 4.90 0.63 19.76
N VAL A 92 5.01 0.71 18.43
CA VAL A 92 6.29 0.92 17.75
C VAL A 92 6.37 2.34 17.20
N SER A 93 7.35 3.10 17.68
CA SER A 93 7.65 4.44 17.18
C SER A 93 8.82 4.41 16.18
N LEU A 94 8.61 4.99 14.99
CA LEU A 94 9.63 5.14 13.95
C LEU A 94 10.59 6.30 14.27
N PRO A 95 11.84 6.28 13.78
CA PRO A 95 12.93 7.19 14.20
C PRO A 95 12.64 8.70 14.14
N TRP A 96 11.74 9.13 13.27
CA TRP A 96 11.45 10.55 13.04
C TRP A 96 10.26 11.08 13.83
N ARG A 97 9.62 10.25 14.66
CA ARG A 97 8.37 10.62 15.34
C ARG A 97 8.50 11.94 16.10
N LEU A 98 9.52 12.08 16.93
CA LEU A 98 9.67 13.25 17.81
C LEU A 98 9.99 14.53 17.02
N SER A 99 10.94 14.48 16.08
CA SER A 99 11.28 15.64 15.26
C SER A 99 10.12 16.05 14.36
N TYR A 100 9.38 15.09 13.79
CA TYR A 100 8.22 15.36 12.96
C TYR A 100 7.09 16.04 13.75
N CYS A 101 6.71 15.47 14.91
CA CYS A 101 5.67 16.06 15.75
C CYS A 101 6.05 17.47 16.21
N ARG A 102 7.33 17.71 16.55
CA ARG A 102 7.83 19.03 16.91
C ARG A 102 7.71 20.00 15.74
N ALA A 103 8.25 19.63 14.57
CA ALA A 103 8.26 20.47 13.38
C ALA A 103 6.83 20.84 12.96
N GLU A 104 5.91 19.88 12.96
CA GLU A 104 4.50 20.15 12.63
C GLU A 104 3.82 21.04 13.68
N ARG A 105 4.08 20.83 14.97
CA ARG A 105 3.57 21.68 16.05
C ARG A 105 4.05 23.13 15.89
N GLU A 106 5.34 23.32 15.64
CA GLU A 106 5.97 24.62 15.45
C GLU A 106 5.46 25.31 14.17
N ARG A 107 5.43 24.59 13.04
CA ARG A 107 4.94 25.08 11.75
C ARG A 107 3.49 25.54 11.82
N ARG A 108 2.65 24.85 12.60
CA ARG A 108 1.22 25.17 12.77
C ARG A 108 0.95 26.15 13.91
N GLY A 109 1.94 26.40 14.78
CA GLY A 109 1.76 27.26 15.95
C GLY A 109 0.78 26.71 17.00
N VAL A 110 0.65 25.39 17.12
CA VAL A 110 -0.33 24.74 18.02
C VAL A 110 0.31 24.27 19.32
N SER A 111 -0.46 24.20 20.42
CA SER A 111 0.01 23.64 21.70
C SER A 111 -0.21 22.13 21.83
N PHE A 112 -1.05 21.55 20.97
CA PHE A 112 -1.40 20.15 20.91
C PHE A 112 -1.30 19.68 19.46
N TYR A 113 -0.55 18.61 19.22
CA TYR A 113 -0.43 17.96 17.93
C TYR A 113 -0.89 16.50 18.04
N ARG A 114 -1.70 16.08 17.08
CA ARG A 114 -2.14 14.69 16.92
C ARG A 114 -2.20 14.34 15.44
N ALA A 115 -1.56 13.25 15.04
CA ALA A 115 -1.65 12.78 13.66
C ALA A 115 -3.06 12.24 13.35
N ALA A 116 -3.59 12.58 12.18
CA ALA A 116 -4.87 12.07 11.69
C ALA A 116 -4.80 10.58 11.35
N GLU A 117 -3.63 10.10 10.93
CA GLU A 117 -3.44 8.73 10.45
C GLU A 117 -2.19 8.08 11.04
N PHE A 118 -2.22 6.75 11.13
CA PHE A 118 -1.15 5.91 11.64
C PHE A 118 -1.19 4.54 10.96
N LEU A 119 -0.18 3.71 11.23
CA LEU A 119 -0.10 2.34 10.71
C LEU A 119 -0.54 1.35 11.79
N ALA A 120 -1.20 0.27 11.44
CA ALA A 120 -1.55 -0.80 12.38
C ALA A 120 -1.00 -2.15 11.92
N TYR A 121 -0.52 -2.95 12.87
CA TYR A 121 -0.01 -4.30 12.63
C TYR A 121 -0.88 -5.34 13.34
N TRP A 122 -1.66 -6.12 12.60
CA TRP A 122 -2.52 -7.17 13.18
C TRP A 122 -1.93 -8.58 13.03
N GLY A 123 -0.69 -8.69 12.59
CA GLY A 123 0.00 -9.96 12.44
C GLY A 123 0.26 -10.41 11.03
N GLU A 124 -0.18 -9.65 10.04
CA GLU A 124 -0.07 -9.97 8.62
C GLU A 124 1.21 -9.45 7.99
N ASN A 125 1.44 -9.89 6.76
CA ASN A 125 2.61 -9.51 5.95
C ASN A 125 2.51 -8.08 5.38
N TRP A 126 1.57 -7.26 5.84
CA TRP A 126 1.44 -5.84 5.50
C TRP A 126 1.03 -5.02 6.73
N LEU A 127 1.23 -3.71 6.66
CA LEU A 127 0.68 -2.75 7.62
C LEU A 127 -0.64 -2.21 7.08
N HIS A 128 -1.58 -1.95 7.99
CA HIS A 128 -2.87 -1.37 7.66
C HIS A 128 -2.84 0.13 7.88
N ASP A 129 -3.37 0.87 6.92
CA ASP A 129 -3.64 2.28 7.10
C ASP A 129 -4.81 2.46 8.04
N ASN A 130 -4.63 3.34 9.02
CA ASN A 130 -5.64 3.59 10.02
C ASN A 130 -5.67 5.06 10.41
N GLN A 131 -6.74 5.44 11.08
CA GLN A 131 -7.04 6.82 11.40
C GLN A 131 -7.43 7.01 12.85
N THR A 132 -7.02 8.16 13.38
CA THR A 132 -7.47 8.65 14.67
C THR A 132 -8.94 9.02 14.57
N VAL A 133 -9.79 8.35 15.35
CA VAL A 133 -11.23 8.69 15.45
C VAL A 133 -11.59 8.97 16.91
N PRO A 134 -12.66 9.75 17.19
CA PRO A 134 -13.10 9.96 18.55
C PRO A 134 -13.33 8.63 19.27
N GLY A 135 -12.73 8.47 20.45
CA GLY A 135 -12.92 7.28 21.29
C GLY A 135 -12.14 6.02 20.87
N TRP A 136 -11.30 6.07 19.83
CA TRP A 136 -10.49 4.92 19.43
C TRP A 136 -9.10 5.34 18.93
N CYS A 137 -8.06 4.74 19.54
CA CYS A 137 -6.64 4.90 19.18
C CYS A 137 -6.19 6.35 18.93
N SER A 138 -6.67 7.28 19.78
CA SER A 138 -6.43 8.71 19.62
C SER A 138 -5.27 9.27 20.46
N HIS A 139 -4.73 8.43 21.35
CA HIS A 139 -3.74 8.83 22.35
C HIS A 139 -2.28 8.66 21.90
N PRO A 140 -1.85 7.52 21.30
CA PRO A 140 -0.44 7.25 21.07
C PRO A 140 0.22 8.13 19.99
N THR A 141 -0.55 8.86 19.18
CA THR A 141 -0.02 9.75 18.13
C THR A 141 0.21 11.20 18.58
N THR A 142 0.10 11.49 19.88
CA THR A 142 0.06 12.86 20.39
C THR A 142 1.40 13.41 20.90
N LEU A 143 1.58 14.72 20.71
CA LEU A 143 2.61 15.57 21.33
C LEU A 143 1.95 16.86 21.82
N PHE A 144 2.10 17.23 23.10
CA PHE A 144 1.44 18.42 23.64
C PHE A 144 2.31 19.17 24.64
N ALA A 145 2.02 20.47 24.81
CA ALA A 145 2.69 21.29 25.81
C ALA A 145 2.31 20.86 27.22
N LYS A 146 3.30 20.70 28.11
CA LYS A 146 3.07 20.40 29.53
C LYS A 146 2.17 21.44 30.20
N GLU A 147 2.27 22.70 29.78
CA GLU A 147 1.40 23.77 30.27
C GLU A 147 -0.07 23.60 29.86
N LEU A 148 -0.33 23.06 28.67
CA LEU A 148 -1.70 22.74 28.25
C LEU A 148 -2.30 21.67 29.18
N TRP A 149 -1.54 20.62 29.49
CA TRP A 149 -1.94 19.59 30.46
C TRP A 149 -2.29 20.19 31.83
N ARG A 150 -1.48 21.11 32.36
CA ARG A 150 -1.79 21.83 33.60
C ARG A 150 -3.09 22.63 33.50
N SER A 151 -3.26 23.37 32.41
CA SER A 151 -4.41 24.26 32.22
C SER A 151 -5.76 23.55 32.12
N VAL A 152 -5.76 22.28 31.72
CA VAL A 152 -6.98 21.46 31.60
C VAL A 152 -7.19 20.49 32.77
N GLY A 153 -6.32 20.54 33.80
CA GLY A 153 -6.43 19.70 34.99
C GLY A 153 -6.00 18.24 34.80
N GLY A 154 -5.21 17.96 33.77
CA GLY A 154 -4.65 16.64 33.50
C GLY A 154 -5.65 15.51 33.19
N TYR A 155 -5.15 14.27 33.22
CA TYR A 155 -5.98 13.07 33.03
C TYR A 155 -6.87 12.85 34.26
N PRO A 156 -8.16 12.47 34.10
CA PRO A 156 -8.99 12.10 35.24
C PRO A 156 -8.52 10.77 35.86
N ALA A 157 -8.79 10.57 37.15
CA ALA A 157 -8.53 9.30 37.84
C ALA A 157 -9.50 8.20 37.37
N GLN A 158 -9.23 7.61 36.20
CA GLN A 158 -10.02 6.55 35.57
C GLN A 158 -9.09 5.50 34.95
N GLY A 159 -9.53 4.24 34.96
CA GLY A 159 -8.76 3.11 34.43
C GLY A 159 -8.96 2.85 32.93
N VAL A 160 -10.03 3.38 32.35
CA VAL A 160 -10.38 3.29 30.93
C VAL A 160 -11.02 4.61 30.49
N GLY A 161 -10.68 5.10 29.30
CA GLY A 161 -11.27 6.31 28.70
C GLY A 161 -10.77 7.63 29.31
N GLU A 162 -9.73 7.58 30.15
CA GLU A 162 -9.08 8.76 30.72
C GLU A 162 -8.47 9.66 29.65
N ASP A 163 -8.00 9.09 28.54
CA ASP A 163 -7.50 9.80 27.37
C ASP A 163 -8.61 10.57 26.64
N ALA A 164 -9.77 9.96 26.43
CA ALA A 164 -10.90 10.59 25.78
C ALA A 164 -11.39 11.81 26.57
N VAL A 165 -11.50 11.70 27.90
CA VAL A 165 -11.89 12.82 28.76
C VAL A 165 -10.80 13.90 28.80
N PHE A 166 -9.53 13.53 28.85
CA PHE A 166 -8.44 14.51 28.75
C PHE A 166 -8.48 15.28 27.43
N PHE A 167 -8.67 14.59 26.31
CA PHE A 167 -8.74 15.22 24.99
C PHE A 167 -9.99 16.08 24.84
N GLN A 168 -11.14 15.68 25.38
CA GLN A 168 -12.32 16.53 25.43
C GLN A 168 -12.00 17.88 26.11
N ARG A 169 -11.32 17.86 27.27
CA ARG A 169 -10.94 19.10 27.96
C ARG A 169 -9.94 19.94 27.16
N VAL A 170 -9.01 19.30 26.44
CA VAL A 170 -8.07 19.97 25.54
C VAL A 170 -8.81 20.65 24.38
N HIS A 171 -9.72 19.92 23.74
CA HIS A 171 -10.58 20.39 22.66
C HIS A 171 -11.41 21.61 23.10
N GLU A 172 -12.11 21.49 24.24
CA GLU A 172 -12.88 22.59 24.85
C GLU A 172 -12.00 23.81 25.17
N ARG A 173 -10.79 23.58 25.70
CA ARG A 173 -9.84 24.67 26.04
C ARG A 173 -9.34 25.42 24.80
N LEU A 174 -9.18 24.72 23.69
CA LEU A 174 -8.68 25.25 22.42
C LEU A 174 -9.80 25.71 21.47
N GLY A 175 -11.07 25.42 21.79
CA GLY A 175 -12.22 25.84 20.99
C GLY A 175 -12.43 25.02 19.71
N GLU A 176 -11.97 23.76 19.69
CA GLU A 176 -12.09 22.85 18.54
C GLU A 176 -12.75 21.54 18.98
N GLU A 177 -13.56 20.89 18.13
CA GLU A 177 -14.27 19.65 18.51
C GLU A 177 -13.41 18.39 18.40
N HIS A 178 -12.52 18.34 17.40
CA HIS A 178 -11.61 17.21 17.16
C HIS A 178 -10.32 17.72 16.51
N ILE A 179 -9.24 17.79 17.31
CA ILE A 179 -7.95 18.27 16.80
C ILE A 179 -7.14 17.12 16.22
N VAL A 180 -7.02 17.05 14.89
CA VAL A 180 -6.11 16.14 14.17
C VAL A 180 -5.44 16.87 13.01
N HIS A 181 -4.26 16.40 12.63
CA HIS A 181 -3.49 17.00 11.54
C HIS A 181 -3.15 15.95 10.48
N PRO A 182 -3.36 16.26 9.19
CA PRO A 182 -2.97 15.39 8.10
C PRO A 182 -1.48 15.05 8.14
N ILE A 183 -1.16 13.82 7.74
CA ILE A 183 0.19 13.28 7.68
C ILE A 183 0.32 12.48 6.39
N ALA A 184 1.42 12.65 5.65
CA ALA A 184 1.64 11.88 4.43
C ALA A 184 1.86 10.39 4.78
N PRO A 185 1.51 9.44 3.89
CA PRO A 185 1.72 8.01 4.13
C PRO A 185 3.15 7.68 4.58
N ASP A 186 4.18 8.25 3.94
CA ASP A 186 5.59 8.03 4.31
C ASP A 186 6.06 8.80 5.55
N ASP A 187 5.25 9.75 6.01
CA ASP A 187 5.50 10.47 7.24
C ASP A 187 4.94 9.78 8.48
N ARG A 188 3.99 8.85 8.32
CA ARG A 188 3.39 8.09 9.42
C ARG A 188 4.48 7.45 10.26
N PHE A 189 4.50 7.82 11.54
CA PHE A 189 5.61 7.57 12.46
C PHE A 189 5.29 6.57 13.57
N LEU A 190 4.04 6.09 13.65
CA LEU A 190 3.57 5.16 14.66
C LEU A 190 3.03 3.90 13.97
N ILE A 191 3.43 2.74 14.47
CA ILE A 191 2.80 1.46 14.17
C ILE A 191 2.11 0.97 15.45
N LEU A 192 0.78 1.04 15.47
CA LEU A 192 -0.07 0.46 16.50
C LEU A 192 0.08 -1.07 16.49
N ARG A 193 0.44 -1.66 17.62
CA ARG A 193 0.63 -3.11 17.72
C ARG A 193 -0.66 -3.83 18.07
N GLY A 194 -1.36 -4.31 17.04
CA GLY A 194 -2.55 -5.14 17.16
C GLY A 194 -2.27 -6.60 17.52
N LYS A 195 -1.32 -7.24 16.83
CA LYS A 195 -0.81 -8.57 17.23
C LYS A 195 0.20 -8.40 18.36
N SER A 196 -0.28 -8.63 19.57
CA SER A 196 0.49 -8.51 20.80
C SER A 196 0.74 -9.86 21.47
N ARG A 197 1.81 -9.95 22.25
CA ARG A 197 2.13 -11.05 23.18
C ARG A 197 1.24 -10.96 24.43
N TYR A 198 0.98 -9.75 24.90
CA TYR A 198 0.25 -9.47 26.13
C TYR A 198 -1.16 -8.91 25.84
N PRO A 199 -2.12 -9.05 26.77
CA PRO A 199 -3.44 -8.47 26.66
C PRO A 199 -3.40 -6.97 26.39
N HIS A 200 -4.31 -6.51 25.54
CA HIS A 200 -4.49 -5.10 25.21
C HIS A 200 -5.89 -4.64 25.65
N MET A 201 -6.02 -3.40 26.15
CA MET A 201 -7.33 -2.89 26.58
C MET A 201 -8.23 -2.46 25.41
N SER A 202 -7.63 -1.95 24.33
CA SER A 202 -8.37 -1.36 23.19
C SER A 202 -8.85 -2.35 22.13
N HIS A 203 -8.48 -3.63 22.19
CA HIS A 203 -8.86 -4.67 21.23
C HIS A 203 -8.59 -6.06 21.82
N ALA A 204 -9.04 -7.13 21.15
CA ALA A 204 -8.75 -8.52 21.52
C ALA A 204 -7.27 -8.89 21.26
N GLY A 205 -6.34 -8.17 21.87
CA GLY A 205 -4.90 -8.38 21.73
C GLY A 205 -4.39 -9.46 22.69
N GLY A 206 -3.34 -10.18 22.27
CA GLY A 206 -2.46 -11.08 23.02
C GLY A 206 -3.07 -12.01 24.08
N GLN A 207 -2.91 -13.33 23.89
CA GLN A 207 -3.34 -14.36 24.85
C GLN A 207 -2.30 -14.67 25.94
N GLY A 208 -1.09 -14.10 25.88
CA GLY A 208 -0.02 -14.39 26.82
C GLY A 208 -0.18 -13.69 28.16
N ALA A 209 0.05 -14.37 29.28
CA ALA A 209 -0.01 -13.73 30.59
C ALA A 209 1.04 -12.60 30.73
N LEU A 210 0.68 -11.56 31.48
CA LEU A 210 1.65 -10.56 31.93
C LEU A 210 2.77 -11.23 32.73
N ASP A 211 3.99 -10.76 32.56
CA ASP A 211 5.12 -11.21 33.37
C ASP A 211 5.27 -10.26 34.56
N THR A 212 4.63 -10.64 35.66
CA THR A 212 4.70 -9.91 36.94
C THR A 212 5.68 -10.55 37.92
N THR A 213 6.62 -11.36 37.44
CA THR A 213 7.60 -12.05 38.29
C THR A 213 8.47 -11.02 39.01
N PRO A 214 8.54 -11.02 40.36
CA PRO A 214 9.40 -10.11 41.10
C PRO A 214 10.89 -10.34 40.77
N GLY A 215 11.66 -9.26 40.73
CA GLY A 215 13.08 -9.33 40.44
C GLY A 215 13.66 -8.01 39.96
N ARG A 216 15.00 -7.95 39.90
CA ARG A 216 15.72 -6.85 39.24
C ARG A 216 15.85 -7.18 37.76
N ILE A 217 15.32 -6.30 36.91
CA ILE A 217 15.31 -6.46 35.46
C ILE A 217 16.20 -5.36 34.88
N ARG A 218 17.36 -5.76 34.36
CA ARG A 218 18.20 -4.83 33.62
C ARG A 218 17.55 -4.54 32.27
N ILE A 219 17.26 -3.28 31.95
CA ILE A 219 16.76 -2.96 30.62
C ILE A 219 17.90 -3.11 29.62
N GLU A 220 17.71 -4.04 28.70
CA GLU A 220 18.53 -4.22 27.51
C GLU A 220 17.75 -3.74 26.30
N PRO A 221 18.10 -2.59 25.68
CA PRO A 221 17.41 -2.13 24.48
C PRO A 221 17.59 -3.16 23.35
N GLN A 222 16.50 -3.81 22.94
CA GLN A 222 16.51 -4.87 21.93
C GLN A 222 15.59 -4.52 20.75
N PRO A 223 15.92 -4.95 19.53
CA PRO A 223 15.01 -4.83 18.39
C PRO A 223 13.67 -5.50 18.67
N ILE A 224 12.66 -5.11 17.88
CA ILE A 224 11.32 -5.71 17.94
C ILE A 224 11.42 -7.22 17.77
N ALA A 225 10.90 -7.98 18.73
CA ALA A 225 11.05 -9.43 18.76
C ALA A 225 10.18 -10.15 17.73
N ASP A 226 9.02 -9.59 17.35
CA ASP A 226 8.23 -10.12 16.25
C ASP A 226 8.98 -9.84 14.93
N PRO A 227 9.46 -10.88 14.22
CA PRO A 227 10.33 -10.70 13.05
C PRO A 227 9.61 -10.01 11.88
N LEU A 228 8.28 -10.18 11.78
CA LEU A 228 7.49 -9.57 10.72
C LEU A 228 7.22 -8.09 11.00
N LEU A 229 6.91 -7.76 12.25
CA LEU A 229 6.83 -6.36 12.66
C LEU A 229 8.19 -5.66 12.56
N TYR A 230 9.28 -6.36 12.88
CA TYR A 230 10.64 -5.84 12.71
C TYR A 230 10.97 -5.60 11.23
N SER A 231 10.61 -6.50 10.31
CA SER A 231 10.82 -6.26 8.88
C SER A 231 10.04 -5.05 8.38
N HIS A 232 8.80 -4.86 8.84
CA HIS A 232 8.00 -3.66 8.54
C HIS A 232 8.69 -2.39 9.06
N TYR A 233 9.18 -2.41 10.29
CA TYR A 233 9.95 -1.31 10.86
C TYR A 233 11.18 -0.98 9.99
N VAL A 234 11.98 -1.98 9.63
CA VAL A 234 13.19 -1.80 8.81
C VAL A 234 12.85 -1.24 7.43
N ASP A 235 11.82 -1.77 6.78
CA ASP A 235 11.37 -1.29 5.47
C ASP A 235 10.94 0.18 5.52
N ARG A 236 10.15 0.57 6.53
CA ARG A 236 9.73 1.97 6.71
C ARG A 236 10.92 2.90 6.98
N VAL A 237 11.89 2.46 7.78
CA VAL A 237 13.12 3.22 8.02
C VAL A 237 13.94 3.35 6.73
N ALA A 238 14.04 2.28 5.94
CA ALA A 238 14.75 2.30 4.66
C ALA A 238 14.07 3.22 3.65
N ARG A 239 12.74 3.19 3.52
CA ARG A 239 11.98 4.09 2.65
C ARG A 239 12.16 5.56 3.02
N ARG A 240 12.25 5.89 4.31
CA ARG A 240 12.51 7.27 4.77
C ARG A 240 13.97 7.70 4.67
N GLY A 241 14.90 6.77 4.87
CA GLY A 241 16.34 6.99 4.72
C GLY A 241 16.80 7.04 3.26
N ALA A 242 16.00 6.51 2.34
CA ALA A 242 16.08 6.86 0.93
C ALA A 242 15.83 8.37 0.78
N PRO A 243 16.53 9.06 -0.14
CA PRO A 243 16.32 10.49 -0.36
C PRO A 243 14.83 10.82 -0.44
N ALA A 244 14.40 11.77 0.39
CA ALA A 244 13.00 12.12 0.62
C ALA A 244 12.22 12.22 -0.69
N GLU A 245 11.09 11.50 -0.79
CA GLU A 245 10.14 11.60 -1.90
C GLU A 245 9.31 12.90 -1.87
N GLY A 246 9.95 14.07 -1.76
CA GLY A 246 9.46 15.30 -2.42
C GLY A 246 9.87 15.27 -3.89
N PRO A 247 9.25 16.02 -4.82
CA PRO A 247 9.62 15.99 -6.24
C PRO A 247 11.01 16.62 -6.42
N ALA A 248 12.05 15.89 -6.06
CA ALA A 248 13.41 16.17 -6.51
C ALA A 248 13.44 15.81 -7.98
N ILE A 249 12.84 16.67 -8.79
CA ILE A 249 12.96 16.59 -10.24
C ILE A 249 14.42 16.82 -10.53
N VAL A 250 15.10 15.77 -10.99
CA VAL A 250 16.55 15.79 -11.25
C VAL A 250 16.87 16.32 -12.64
N GLY A 251 15.85 16.50 -13.48
CA GLY A 251 15.97 17.20 -14.76
C GLY A 251 14.62 17.64 -15.33
N ARG A 252 14.62 18.79 -15.99
CA ARG A 252 13.54 19.26 -16.86
C ARG A 252 14.11 19.78 -18.17
N GLY A 253 13.35 19.66 -19.25
CA GLY A 253 13.67 20.29 -20.53
C GLY A 253 12.41 20.57 -21.35
N GLY A 254 12.56 21.36 -22.42
CA GLY A 254 11.47 21.74 -23.33
C GLY A 254 10.66 22.98 -22.92
N PRO A 255 9.60 23.32 -23.68
CA PRO A 255 8.85 24.55 -23.54
C PRO A 255 8.02 24.63 -22.24
N THR A 256 7.87 25.85 -21.70
CA THR A 256 7.13 26.12 -20.47
C THR A 256 5.66 26.43 -20.76
N GLY A 257 4.72 25.64 -20.22
CA GLY A 257 3.27 25.83 -20.35
C GLY A 257 2.51 24.64 -19.75
N ARG A 258 1.20 24.75 -19.52
CA ARG A 258 0.40 23.61 -19.05
C ARG A 258 0.22 22.62 -20.22
N PRO A 259 0.70 21.37 -20.11
CA PRO A 259 0.58 20.40 -21.19
C PRO A 259 -0.86 19.95 -21.41
N ALA A 260 -1.21 19.62 -22.66
CA ALA A 260 -2.50 19.03 -23.01
C ALA A 260 -2.62 17.57 -22.51
N LEU A 261 -1.48 16.87 -22.46
CA LEU A 261 -1.31 15.48 -22.04
C LEU A 261 0.06 15.30 -21.38
N SER A 262 0.12 14.55 -20.29
CA SER A 262 1.37 14.05 -19.72
C SER A 262 1.46 12.54 -19.94
N VAL A 263 2.48 12.09 -20.68
CA VAL A 263 2.82 10.68 -20.89
C VAL A 263 3.71 10.23 -19.74
N LEU A 264 3.29 9.19 -19.03
CA LEU A 264 3.91 8.73 -17.79
C LEU A 264 4.62 7.40 -18.02
N ILE A 265 5.90 7.32 -17.64
CA ILE A 265 6.72 6.12 -17.81
C ILE A 265 7.42 5.77 -16.50
N SER A 266 7.27 4.52 -16.06
CA SER A 266 8.08 3.90 -15.00
C SER A 266 9.28 3.20 -15.64
N LEU A 267 10.49 3.48 -15.16
CA LEU A 267 11.72 3.09 -15.84
C LEU A 267 12.70 2.39 -14.90
N LEU A 268 13.22 1.25 -15.36
CA LEU A 268 14.47 0.66 -14.88
C LEU A 268 15.15 -0.10 -16.01
N ASN A 269 16.35 0.34 -16.38
CA ASN A 269 17.26 -0.35 -17.30
C ASN A 269 16.64 -0.73 -18.65
N ARG A 270 16.04 0.28 -19.33
CA ARG A 270 15.49 0.18 -20.70
C ARG A 270 16.18 1.09 -21.73
N SER A 271 17.24 1.79 -21.32
CA SER A 271 17.99 2.71 -22.16
C SER A 271 18.98 1.99 -23.07
N ARG A 272 19.55 0.88 -22.61
CA ARG A 272 20.58 0.10 -23.30
C ARG A 272 20.58 -1.36 -22.83
N ILE A 273 20.00 -2.24 -23.63
CA ILE A 273 19.96 -3.67 -23.34
C ILE A 273 20.88 -4.41 -24.29
N VAL A 274 21.69 -5.34 -23.79
CA VAL A 274 22.47 -6.25 -24.64
C VAL A 274 21.76 -7.61 -24.70
N ASP A 275 21.46 -8.08 -25.92
CA ASP A 275 20.87 -9.38 -26.18
C ASP A 275 21.53 -10.06 -27.39
N GLY A 276 22.20 -11.20 -27.16
CA GLY A 276 22.89 -11.92 -28.25
C GLY A 276 24.04 -11.14 -28.91
N GLY A 277 24.60 -10.12 -28.24
CA GLY A 277 25.63 -9.24 -28.80
C GLY A 277 25.09 -8.01 -29.54
N GLU A 278 23.76 -7.89 -29.67
CA GLU A 278 23.10 -6.71 -30.23
C GLU A 278 22.58 -5.79 -29.11
N GLU A 279 22.54 -4.49 -29.39
CA GLU A 279 22.03 -3.48 -28.47
C GLU A 279 20.60 -3.10 -28.82
N LEU A 280 19.69 -3.23 -27.86
CA LEU A 280 18.30 -2.76 -27.96
C LEU A 280 18.17 -1.45 -27.19
N ALA A 281 17.78 -0.39 -27.90
CA ALA A 281 17.58 0.96 -27.36
C ALA A 281 16.08 1.29 -27.19
N LEU A 282 15.36 0.42 -26.46
CA LEU A 282 13.90 0.44 -26.37
C LEU A 282 13.33 1.80 -25.93
N PHE A 283 13.81 2.30 -24.79
CA PHE A 283 13.33 3.58 -24.25
C PHE A 283 13.75 4.79 -25.11
N PRO A 284 14.99 4.88 -25.63
CA PRO A 284 15.34 5.90 -26.61
C PRO A 284 14.43 5.92 -27.86
N HIS A 285 14.00 4.76 -28.38
CA HIS A 285 13.02 4.73 -29.48
C HIS A 285 11.64 5.21 -29.05
N CYS A 286 11.18 4.83 -27.85
CA CYS A 286 9.94 5.31 -27.27
C CYS A 286 9.93 6.84 -27.19
N VAL A 287 10.97 7.44 -26.58
CA VAL A 287 11.11 8.90 -26.47
C VAL A 287 11.08 9.58 -27.84
N ARG A 288 11.82 9.07 -28.83
CA ARG A 288 11.83 9.63 -30.19
C ARG A 288 10.46 9.55 -30.85
N SER A 289 9.70 8.47 -30.64
CA SER A 289 8.35 8.33 -31.18
C SER A 289 7.39 9.35 -30.57
N ILE A 290 7.43 9.54 -29.25
CA ILE A 290 6.61 10.53 -28.54
C ILE A 290 6.98 11.95 -28.98
N ALA A 291 8.28 12.25 -29.11
CA ALA A 291 8.75 13.57 -29.53
C ALA A 291 8.31 13.90 -30.97
N GLY A 292 8.43 12.95 -31.90
CA GLY A 292 7.95 13.10 -33.27
C GLY A 292 6.44 13.29 -33.34
N ALA A 293 5.69 12.45 -32.62
CA ALA A 293 4.23 12.53 -32.56
C ALA A 293 3.73 13.86 -31.98
N ALA A 294 4.37 14.35 -30.90
CA ALA A 294 4.04 15.63 -30.30
C ALA A 294 4.34 16.82 -31.21
N ALA A 295 5.46 16.78 -31.95
CA ALA A 295 5.81 17.83 -32.90
C ALA A 295 4.82 17.93 -34.07
N GLU A 296 4.36 16.78 -34.58
CA GLU A 296 3.37 16.71 -35.65
C GLU A 296 2.00 17.24 -35.18
N LEU A 297 1.53 16.83 -33.99
CA LEU A 297 0.28 17.35 -33.43
C LEU A 297 0.31 18.86 -33.17
N ALA A 298 1.45 19.38 -32.66
CA ALA A 298 1.61 20.81 -32.44
C ALA A 298 1.51 21.61 -33.76
N ALA A 299 1.97 21.05 -34.87
CA ALA A 299 1.91 21.67 -36.19
C ALA A 299 0.53 21.57 -36.85
N ALA A 300 -0.17 20.44 -36.68
CA ALA A 300 -1.42 20.15 -37.36
C ALA A 300 -2.65 20.81 -36.71
N ASP A 301 -2.71 20.85 -35.38
CA ASP A 301 -3.99 20.86 -34.69
C ASP A 301 -4.13 21.91 -33.57
N GLY A 302 -3.07 22.68 -33.29
CA GLY A 302 -3.07 23.70 -32.23
C GLY A 302 -3.30 23.15 -30.81
N ILE A 303 -3.10 21.85 -30.59
CA ILE A 303 -3.14 21.22 -29.28
C ILE A 303 -2.02 21.79 -28.41
N GLY A 304 -2.28 21.98 -27.12
CA GLY A 304 -1.26 22.38 -26.15
C GLY A 304 -0.07 21.40 -26.09
N PRO A 305 1.06 21.79 -25.49
CA PRO A 305 2.28 20.97 -25.51
C PRO A 305 2.04 19.59 -24.89
N ILE A 306 2.78 18.57 -25.34
CA ILE A 306 2.82 17.24 -24.72
C ILE A 306 4.03 17.20 -23.78
N GLU A 307 3.86 16.60 -22.61
CA GLU A 307 4.94 16.37 -21.64
C GLU A 307 5.22 14.87 -21.50
N LEU A 308 6.49 14.51 -21.38
CA LEU A 308 6.97 13.20 -20.95
C LEU A 308 7.42 13.26 -19.48
N VAL A 309 6.87 12.42 -18.62
CA VAL A 309 7.28 12.29 -17.22
C VAL A 309 7.87 10.91 -16.99
N VAL A 310 9.14 10.86 -16.62
CA VAL A 310 9.90 9.63 -16.41
C VAL A 310 10.17 9.46 -14.93
N ALA A 311 9.65 8.39 -14.34
CA ALA A 311 9.95 7.94 -12.99
C ALA A 311 11.01 6.84 -13.05
N ASP A 312 12.26 7.19 -12.74
CA ASP A 312 13.43 6.32 -12.90
C ASP A 312 13.86 5.70 -11.57
N PHE A 313 13.97 4.38 -11.53
CA PHE A 313 14.47 3.61 -10.38
C PHE A 313 16.01 3.51 -10.39
N TYR A 314 16.67 4.64 -10.67
CA TYR A 314 18.13 4.74 -10.78
C TYR A 314 18.72 3.82 -11.83
N SER A 315 18.24 3.93 -13.08
CA SER A 315 18.77 3.13 -14.18
C SER A 315 20.28 3.34 -14.34
N ASP A 316 21.02 2.24 -14.47
CA ASP A 316 22.48 2.19 -14.58
C ASP A 316 22.98 1.60 -15.92
N ASP A 317 22.06 1.17 -16.78
CA ASP A 317 22.37 0.62 -18.10
C ASP A 317 22.92 1.68 -19.08
N ARG A 318 22.43 2.92 -18.97
CA ARG A 318 22.97 4.12 -19.62
C ARG A 318 22.44 5.36 -18.89
N PRO A 319 23.31 6.27 -18.39
CA PRO A 319 22.86 7.46 -17.67
C PRO A 319 21.86 8.30 -18.47
N ILE A 320 20.64 8.46 -17.94
CA ILE A 320 19.50 9.01 -18.69
C ILE A 320 19.76 10.43 -19.17
N LEU A 321 20.34 11.28 -18.33
CA LEU A 321 20.59 12.69 -18.63
C LEU A 321 21.64 12.90 -19.74
N GLU A 322 22.41 11.87 -20.12
CA GLU A 322 23.38 11.97 -21.21
C GLU A 322 22.74 11.86 -22.60
N TRP A 323 21.53 11.29 -22.71
CA TRP A 323 20.91 11.02 -24.01
C TRP A 323 19.45 11.50 -24.11
N LEU A 324 18.73 11.59 -23.00
CA LEU A 324 17.32 12.00 -22.99
C LEU A 324 17.12 13.41 -23.59
N PRO A 325 17.93 14.44 -23.27
CA PRO A 325 17.72 15.77 -23.83
C PRO A 325 17.80 15.82 -25.37
N GLU A 326 18.72 15.05 -25.94
CA GLU A 326 18.89 14.95 -27.39
C GLU A 326 17.73 14.17 -28.03
N ALA A 327 17.37 13.02 -27.45
CA ALA A 327 16.29 12.19 -27.96
C ALA A 327 14.90 12.86 -27.85
N ALA A 328 14.67 13.65 -26.80
CA ALA A 328 13.42 14.38 -26.59
C ALA A 328 13.31 15.61 -27.50
N GLY A 329 14.42 16.22 -27.92
CA GLY A 329 14.42 17.42 -28.76
C GLY A 329 13.55 18.53 -28.15
N PRO A 330 12.49 19.01 -28.82
CA PRO A 330 11.59 20.05 -28.30
C PRO A 330 10.53 19.54 -27.33
N LEU A 331 10.39 18.23 -27.12
CA LEU A 331 9.40 17.65 -26.21
C LEU A 331 9.67 18.11 -24.77
N ALA A 332 8.64 18.56 -24.06
CA ALA A 332 8.76 18.85 -22.64
C ALA A 332 8.98 17.55 -21.87
N TRP A 333 9.95 17.51 -20.96
CA TRP A 333 10.21 16.32 -20.16
C TRP A 333 10.56 16.64 -18.71
N THR A 334 10.21 15.72 -17.82
CA THR A 334 10.47 15.74 -16.38
C THR A 334 11.04 14.39 -15.97
N LEU A 335 12.21 14.37 -15.32
CA LEU A 335 12.82 13.16 -14.76
C LEU A 335 12.74 13.17 -13.23
N VAL A 336 12.17 12.12 -12.64
CA VAL A 336 11.98 11.95 -11.19
C VAL A 336 12.64 10.64 -10.74
N PRO A 337 13.51 10.66 -9.73
CA PRO A 337 14.06 9.44 -9.17
C PRO A 337 13.02 8.76 -8.27
N VAL A 338 13.03 7.43 -8.25
CA VAL A 338 12.20 6.58 -7.39
C VAL A 338 13.09 5.63 -6.59
N GLY A 339 12.92 5.64 -5.26
CA GLY A 339 13.66 4.77 -4.37
C GLY A 339 13.08 3.34 -4.29
N GLY A 340 13.88 2.42 -3.74
CA GLY A 340 13.44 1.07 -3.40
C GLY A 340 13.54 0.06 -4.53
N ALA A 341 12.84 -1.08 -4.39
CA ALA A 341 12.77 -2.10 -5.44
C ALA A 341 12.06 -1.55 -6.68
N PHE A 342 12.19 -2.19 -7.84
CA PHE A 342 11.37 -1.80 -8.98
C PHE A 342 9.90 -2.14 -8.73
N SER A 343 9.03 -1.17 -9.03
CA SER A 343 7.59 -1.37 -9.11
C SER A 343 7.03 -0.46 -10.20
N ARG A 344 6.43 -1.05 -11.23
CA ARG A 344 5.79 -0.29 -12.31
C ARG A 344 4.71 0.65 -11.77
N GLY A 345 3.85 0.14 -10.89
CA GLY A 345 2.79 0.94 -10.28
C GLY A 345 3.33 2.13 -9.48
N ARG A 346 4.36 1.92 -8.65
CA ARG A 346 4.99 3.03 -7.88
C ARG A 346 5.58 4.08 -8.80
N GLY A 347 6.27 3.68 -9.87
CA GLY A 347 6.82 4.63 -10.85
C GLY A 347 5.71 5.44 -11.54
N LEU A 348 4.62 4.79 -11.97
CA LEU A 348 3.50 5.47 -12.61
C LEU A 348 2.75 6.40 -11.65
N ASN A 349 2.51 5.98 -10.40
CA ASN A 349 1.94 6.83 -9.35
C ASN A 349 2.82 8.07 -9.11
N ARG A 350 4.14 7.87 -9.08
CA ARG A 350 5.11 8.95 -8.87
C ARG A 350 5.17 9.92 -10.04
N ALA A 351 5.15 9.41 -11.28
CA ALA A 351 5.06 10.23 -12.48
C ALA A 351 3.75 11.03 -12.51
N ALA A 352 2.62 10.39 -12.19
CA ALA A 352 1.31 11.06 -12.11
C ALA A 352 1.31 12.20 -11.09
N ALA A 353 1.97 12.03 -9.93
CA ALA A 353 2.03 13.04 -8.88
C ALA A 353 2.74 14.35 -9.30
N VAL A 354 3.70 14.28 -10.24
CA VAL A 354 4.44 15.46 -10.71
C VAL A 354 4.00 15.99 -12.07
N ALA A 355 3.26 15.19 -12.82
CA ALA A 355 2.76 15.54 -14.15
C ALA A 355 1.99 16.87 -14.12
N ALA A 356 2.14 17.71 -15.15
CA ALA A 356 1.51 19.01 -15.19
C ALA A 356 0.13 19.03 -15.87
N ALA A 357 -0.20 18.02 -16.68
CA ALA A 357 -1.49 17.92 -17.37
C ALA A 357 -2.61 17.35 -16.46
N GLU A 358 -3.86 17.65 -16.79
CA GLU A 358 -5.03 16.95 -16.22
C GLU A 358 -5.28 15.60 -16.89
N ARG A 359 -4.81 15.42 -18.12
CA ARG A 359 -4.93 14.18 -18.89
C ARG A 359 -3.62 13.42 -18.78
N LEU A 360 -3.70 12.16 -18.36
CA LEU A 360 -2.56 11.29 -18.13
C LEU A 360 -2.62 10.13 -19.13
N LEU A 361 -1.48 9.79 -19.74
CA LEU A 361 -1.32 8.56 -20.52
C LEU A 361 -0.24 7.69 -19.86
N LEU A 362 -0.65 6.62 -19.20
CA LEU A 362 0.23 5.63 -18.61
C LEU A 362 0.76 4.71 -19.72
N CYS A 363 2.08 4.56 -19.82
CA CYS A 363 2.73 3.91 -20.94
C CYS A 363 3.98 3.13 -20.48
N ASP A 364 4.27 2.02 -21.16
CA ASP A 364 5.53 1.29 -21.00
C ASP A 364 6.68 1.96 -21.79
N ALA A 365 7.90 1.74 -21.31
CA ALA A 365 9.13 2.33 -21.87
C ALA A 365 9.54 1.74 -23.22
N ASP A 366 8.87 0.69 -23.70
CA ASP A 366 9.15 -0.03 -24.94
C ASP A 366 8.03 0.10 -25.98
N LEU A 367 7.09 1.03 -25.78
CA LEU A 367 6.05 1.35 -26.76
C LEU A 367 6.50 2.44 -27.75
N LEU A 368 5.99 2.35 -28.99
CA LEU A 368 6.08 3.35 -30.03
C LEU A 368 4.69 3.96 -30.27
N LEU A 369 4.62 5.29 -30.31
CA LEU A 369 3.37 6.05 -30.42
C LEU A 369 3.39 6.94 -31.65
N THR A 370 2.28 6.99 -32.37
CA THR A 370 2.02 7.94 -33.47
C THR A 370 1.20 9.15 -32.99
N PRO A 371 1.09 10.24 -33.78
CA PRO A 371 0.25 11.40 -33.45
C PRO A 371 -1.19 11.03 -33.10
N GLU A 372 -1.78 10.07 -33.82
CA GLU A 372 -3.16 9.63 -33.63
C GLU A 372 -3.38 9.03 -32.25
N ILE A 373 -2.37 8.36 -31.67
CA ILE A 373 -2.45 7.78 -30.33
C ILE A 373 -2.52 8.88 -29.27
N LEU A 374 -1.66 9.90 -29.39
CA LEU A 374 -1.65 11.02 -28.46
C LEU A 374 -2.95 11.82 -28.56
N ARG A 375 -3.44 12.06 -29.78
CA ARG A 375 -4.73 12.71 -30.04
C ARG A 375 -5.88 11.92 -29.43
N ARG A 376 -5.95 10.60 -29.68
CA ARG A 376 -7.03 9.74 -29.19
C ARG A 376 -7.08 9.69 -27.66
N ALA A 377 -5.92 9.66 -27.01
CA ALA A 377 -5.82 9.75 -25.55
C ALA A 377 -6.41 11.07 -25.01
N ILE A 378 -6.16 12.20 -25.69
CA ILE A 378 -6.72 13.51 -25.30
C ILE A 378 -8.24 13.51 -25.46
N ASP A 379 -8.73 13.10 -26.63
CA ASP A 379 -10.14 13.17 -26.99
C ASP A 379 -11.01 12.32 -26.04
N VAL A 380 -10.62 11.06 -25.79
CA VAL A 380 -11.39 10.17 -24.91
C VAL A 380 -11.44 10.71 -23.48
N VAL A 381 -10.34 11.26 -22.96
CA VAL A 381 -10.32 11.82 -21.60
C VAL A 381 -11.12 13.13 -21.53
N GLU A 382 -11.07 13.96 -22.58
CA GLU A 382 -11.85 15.20 -22.67
C GLU A 382 -13.36 14.96 -22.75
N GLU A 383 -13.78 13.89 -23.42
CA GLU A 383 -15.16 13.40 -23.44
C GLU A 383 -15.60 12.79 -22.09
N GLY A 384 -14.71 12.76 -21.10
CA GLY A 384 -14.98 12.18 -19.78
C GLY A 384 -14.96 10.65 -19.80
N GLY A 385 -14.20 10.03 -20.70
CA GLY A 385 -13.96 8.59 -20.78
C GLY A 385 -12.65 8.15 -20.13
N VAL A 386 -12.39 6.85 -20.19
CA VAL A 386 -11.08 6.22 -19.94
C VAL A 386 -10.73 5.44 -21.20
N TRP A 387 -9.50 5.54 -21.68
CA TRP A 387 -9.04 4.77 -22.83
C TRP A 387 -8.07 3.70 -22.36
N SER A 388 -8.29 2.44 -22.74
CA SER A 388 -7.34 1.35 -22.52
C SER A 388 -7.14 0.61 -23.84
N PRO A 389 -6.23 1.11 -24.70
CA PRO A 389 -6.04 0.59 -26.04
C PRO A 389 -5.34 -0.77 -26.06
N ILE A 390 -5.58 -1.50 -27.14
CA ILE A 390 -4.91 -2.74 -27.48
C ILE A 390 -3.76 -2.41 -28.44
N PHE A 391 -2.54 -2.75 -28.07
CA PHE A 391 -1.35 -2.53 -28.88
C PHE A 391 -0.96 -3.77 -29.71
N GLN A 392 -0.15 -3.57 -30.74
CA GLN A 392 0.40 -4.64 -31.56
C GLN A 392 1.88 -4.88 -31.22
N TYR A 393 2.28 -6.14 -31.02
CA TYR A 393 3.69 -6.49 -30.88
C TYR A 393 4.42 -6.37 -32.22
N LEU A 394 5.70 -6.00 -32.15
CA LEU A 394 6.64 -6.12 -33.26
C LEU A 394 7.49 -7.38 -33.10
N THR A 395 7.98 -7.93 -34.22
CA THR A 395 9.05 -8.94 -34.22
C THR A 395 10.40 -8.28 -33.92
N ARG A 396 11.45 -9.09 -33.73
CA ARG A 396 12.83 -8.60 -33.55
C ARG A 396 13.29 -7.74 -34.73
N GLU A 397 12.81 -8.06 -35.92
CA GLU A 397 13.09 -7.35 -37.17
C GLU A 397 12.24 -6.09 -37.35
N GLY A 398 11.31 -5.81 -36.44
CA GLY A 398 10.43 -4.64 -36.48
C GLY A 398 9.14 -4.83 -37.27
N GLU A 399 8.82 -6.05 -37.69
CA GLU A 399 7.60 -6.35 -38.44
C GLU A 399 6.39 -6.49 -37.51
N PRO A 400 5.18 -6.09 -37.92
CA PRO A 400 3.97 -6.31 -37.13
C PRO A 400 3.71 -7.80 -36.86
N ALA A 401 3.52 -8.15 -35.59
CA ALA A 401 3.17 -9.48 -35.13
C ALA A 401 1.68 -9.52 -34.72
N TYR A 402 1.38 -9.97 -33.50
CA TYR A 402 0.01 -10.15 -33.00
C TYR A 402 -0.44 -8.98 -32.12
N TRP A 403 -1.75 -8.85 -31.98
CA TRP A 403 -2.40 -7.92 -31.06
C TRP A 403 -2.49 -8.52 -29.66
N GLU A 404 -2.17 -7.74 -28.64
CA GLU A 404 -2.29 -8.17 -27.24
C GLU A 404 -3.68 -7.79 -26.70
N ASP A 405 -4.71 -8.53 -27.12
CA ASP A 405 -6.11 -8.21 -26.79
C ASP A 405 -6.39 -8.23 -25.26
N ARG A 406 -5.50 -8.84 -24.46
CA ARG A 406 -5.59 -8.92 -22.99
C ARG A 406 -4.80 -7.84 -22.25
N ALA A 407 -4.06 -6.96 -22.93
CA ALA A 407 -3.23 -5.97 -22.25
C ALA A 407 -4.06 -4.84 -21.62
N HIS A 408 -3.77 -4.56 -20.35
CA HIS A 408 -4.31 -3.42 -19.60
C HIS A 408 -3.26 -2.37 -19.24
N GLY A 409 -2.00 -2.57 -19.66
CA GLY A 409 -0.87 -1.72 -19.25
C GLY A 409 -0.86 -0.30 -19.79
N VAL A 410 -1.59 -0.01 -20.88
CA VAL A 410 -1.71 1.34 -21.42
C VAL A 410 -3.08 1.91 -21.09
N VAL A 411 -3.09 3.08 -20.44
CA VAL A 411 -4.33 3.74 -20.00
C VAL A 411 -4.23 5.25 -20.16
N ALA A 412 -5.18 5.87 -20.87
CA ALA A 412 -5.43 7.31 -20.80
C ALA A 412 -6.59 7.61 -19.84
N VAL A 413 -6.36 8.49 -18.88
CA VAL A 413 -7.31 8.80 -17.81
C VAL A 413 -7.14 10.24 -17.31
N SER A 414 -8.20 10.82 -16.75
CA SER A 414 -8.08 12.10 -16.05
C SER A 414 -7.38 11.92 -14.70
N ARG A 415 -6.64 12.93 -14.26
CA ARG A 415 -6.02 12.98 -12.93
C ARG A 415 -7.02 12.70 -11.81
N ALA A 416 -8.23 13.26 -11.92
CA ALA A 416 -9.30 13.07 -10.95
C ALA A 416 -9.70 11.59 -10.84
N ARG A 417 -9.92 10.89 -11.96
CA ARG A 417 -10.27 9.47 -11.96
C ARG A 417 -9.12 8.57 -11.53
N PHE A 418 -7.88 8.92 -11.93
CA PHE A 418 -6.68 8.22 -11.46
C PHE A 418 -6.58 8.25 -9.93
N ALA A 419 -6.83 9.41 -9.32
CA ALA A 419 -6.86 9.57 -7.88
C ALA A 419 -8.06 8.86 -7.23
N GLU A 420 -9.25 8.92 -7.84
CA GLU A 420 -10.48 8.27 -7.36
C GLU A 420 -10.33 6.76 -7.21
N VAL A 421 -9.67 6.11 -8.17
CA VAL A 421 -9.41 4.66 -8.09
C VAL A 421 -8.21 4.30 -7.20
N GLY A 422 -7.45 5.28 -6.71
CA GLY A 422 -6.28 5.06 -5.85
C GLY A 422 -5.02 4.64 -6.60
N GLY A 423 -4.82 5.11 -7.84
CA GLY A 423 -3.61 4.85 -8.62
C GLY A 423 -3.37 3.38 -8.98
N VAL A 424 -2.18 3.05 -9.49
CA VAL A 424 -1.79 1.68 -9.89
C VAL A 424 -1.22 0.93 -8.67
N PRO A 425 -1.54 -0.37 -8.44
CA PRO A 425 -0.97 -1.14 -7.34
C PRO A 425 0.56 -1.21 -7.43
N GLU A 426 1.24 -1.01 -6.31
CA GLU A 426 2.70 -0.93 -6.25
C GLU A 426 3.36 -2.31 -6.06
N PHE A 427 3.10 -3.23 -6.98
CA PHE A 427 3.63 -4.59 -6.92
C PHE A 427 5.16 -4.62 -7.15
N GLU A 428 5.86 -5.45 -6.38
CA GLU A 428 7.29 -5.79 -6.55
C GLU A 428 7.50 -7.12 -7.29
N SER A 429 6.40 -7.71 -7.80
CA SER A 429 6.32 -8.80 -8.78
C SER A 429 5.72 -8.31 -10.08
N TRP A 430 6.05 -8.99 -11.18
CA TRP A 430 5.45 -8.73 -12.48
C TRP A 430 4.04 -9.34 -12.59
N GLY A 431 3.06 -8.54 -13.00
CA GLY A 431 1.73 -8.98 -13.44
C GLY A 431 0.60 -8.78 -12.43
N GLY A 432 -0.59 -8.48 -12.96
CA GLY A 432 -1.85 -8.31 -12.23
C GLY A 432 -2.14 -6.89 -11.73
N GLU A 433 -1.14 -6.01 -11.66
CA GLU A 433 -1.31 -4.61 -11.24
C GLU A 433 -2.19 -3.82 -12.23
N ASP A 434 -2.00 -4.06 -13.52
CA ASP A 434 -2.72 -3.40 -14.61
C ASP A 434 -4.17 -3.87 -14.70
N ASP A 435 -4.41 -5.17 -14.45
CA ASP A 435 -5.75 -5.75 -14.42
C ASP A 435 -6.57 -5.16 -13.27
N LEU A 436 -6.00 -5.06 -12.07
CA LEU A 436 -6.66 -4.45 -10.92
C LEU A 436 -6.91 -2.96 -11.11
N PHE A 437 -6.01 -2.27 -11.77
CA PHE A 437 -6.19 -0.87 -12.09
C PHE A 437 -7.31 -0.66 -13.12
N TYR A 438 -7.30 -1.46 -14.19
CA TYR A 438 -8.36 -1.48 -15.20
C TYR A 438 -9.73 -1.79 -14.58
N ASP A 439 -9.83 -2.83 -13.74
CA ASP A 439 -11.07 -3.22 -13.07
C ASP A 439 -11.64 -2.10 -12.20
N ARG A 440 -10.77 -1.37 -11.47
CA ARG A 440 -11.22 -0.23 -10.66
C ARG A 440 -11.74 0.91 -11.54
N LEU A 441 -11.10 1.18 -12.67
CA LEU A 441 -11.56 2.20 -13.64
C LEU A 441 -12.90 1.81 -14.27
N ALA A 442 -13.05 0.54 -14.67
CA ALA A 442 -14.29 0.03 -15.25
C ALA A 442 -15.48 0.07 -14.29
N ARG A 443 -15.25 0.05 -12.97
CA ARG A 443 -16.31 0.20 -11.95
C ARG A 443 -16.83 1.63 -11.81
N ILE A 444 -16.02 2.63 -12.13
CA ILE A 444 -16.40 4.05 -11.97
C ILE A 444 -16.85 4.70 -13.29
N GLY A 445 -16.71 4.01 -14.42
CA GLY A 445 -17.19 4.51 -15.70
C GLY A 445 -16.83 3.63 -16.89
N PRO A 446 -17.36 3.97 -18.09
CA PRO A 446 -17.06 3.24 -19.31
C PRO A 446 -15.58 3.37 -19.70
N VAL A 447 -14.99 2.25 -20.12
CA VAL A 447 -13.63 2.19 -20.67
C VAL A 447 -13.70 1.87 -22.15
N VAL A 448 -13.10 2.73 -22.96
CA VAL A 448 -12.96 2.52 -24.40
C VAL A 448 -11.80 1.55 -24.64
N ARG A 449 -12.11 0.37 -25.18
CA ARG A 449 -11.13 -0.62 -25.64
C ARG A 449 -11.22 -0.76 -27.15
N GLU A 450 -10.11 -0.54 -27.83
CA GLU A 450 -10.01 -0.65 -29.28
C GLU A 450 -8.57 -0.98 -29.70
N ARG A 451 -8.43 -1.58 -30.88
CA ARG A 451 -7.10 -1.80 -31.49
C ARG A 451 -6.56 -0.48 -32.00
N ALA A 452 -5.40 -0.10 -31.50
CA ALA A 452 -4.76 1.17 -31.80
C ALA A 452 -3.57 0.94 -32.75
N GLU A 453 -3.76 1.08 -34.07
CA GLU A 453 -2.76 0.76 -35.11
C GLU A 453 -1.43 1.54 -34.97
N GLY A 454 -1.50 2.73 -34.38
CA GLY A 454 -0.35 3.57 -34.08
C GLY A 454 0.38 3.23 -32.78
N LEU A 455 -0.06 2.22 -32.02
CA LEU A 455 0.51 1.83 -30.73
C LEU A 455 1.19 0.46 -30.85
N ARG A 456 2.52 0.45 -30.81
CA ARG A 456 3.33 -0.74 -31.10
C ARG A 456 4.29 -1.06 -29.97
N HIS A 457 4.31 -2.30 -29.52
CA HIS A 457 5.25 -2.79 -28.51
C HIS A 457 6.50 -3.33 -29.19
N GLN A 458 7.65 -2.72 -28.90
CA GLN A 458 8.93 -3.17 -29.43
C GLN A 458 9.25 -4.59 -28.96
N TRP A 459 9.87 -5.39 -29.82
CA TRP A 459 10.31 -6.71 -29.41
C TRP A 459 11.42 -6.62 -28.36
N HIS A 460 11.36 -7.49 -27.36
CA HIS A 460 12.46 -7.72 -26.43
C HIS A 460 12.38 -9.16 -25.90
N PRO A 461 13.48 -9.75 -25.40
CA PRO A 461 13.47 -11.10 -24.86
C PRO A 461 12.60 -11.22 -23.60
N ASP A 462 11.96 -12.38 -23.42
CA ASP A 462 10.95 -12.62 -22.38
C ASP A 462 11.46 -12.38 -20.95
N ARG A 463 12.73 -12.72 -20.67
CA ARG A 463 13.39 -12.48 -19.38
C ARG A 463 13.21 -11.04 -18.87
N LEU A 464 13.19 -10.08 -19.78
CA LEU A 464 13.12 -8.67 -19.42
C LEU A 464 11.78 -8.26 -18.83
N ARG A 465 10.70 -9.04 -19.03
CA ARG A 465 9.40 -8.77 -18.44
C ARG A 465 9.47 -8.71 -16.92
N HIS A 466 10.24 -9.62 -16.30
CA HIS A 466 10.23 -9.82 -14.87
C HIS A 466 11.60 -9.67 -14.18
N VAL A 467 12.71 -9.56 -14.91
CA VAL A 467 14.09 -9.58 -14.35
C VAL A 467 14.36 -8.53 -13.26
N HIS A 468 13.66 -7.40 -13.29
CA HIS A 468 13.88 -6.30 -12.35
C HIS A 468 12.99 -6.34 -11.12
N TYR A 469 11.99 -7.22 -11.12
CA TYR A 469 11.11 -7.41 -9.99
C TYR A 469 11.77 -8.30 -8.95
N ARG A 470 11.59 -7.95 -7.67
CA ARG A 470 12.21 -8.67 -6.56
C ARG A 470 11.47 -9.97 -6.23
N ARG A 471 10.15 -9.97 -6.42
CA ARG A 471 9.25 -11.09 -6.10
C ARG A 471 8.98 -11.95 -7.33
N ALA A 472 8.54 -13.19 -7.12
CA ALA A 472 8.21 -14.07 -8.22
C ALA A 472 7.02 -13.52 -9.03
N PRO A 473 6.96 -13.73 -10.36
CA PRO A 473 5.83 -13.27 -11.18
C PRO A 473 4.46 -13.65 -10.60
N GLY A 474 3.56 -12.68 -10.49
CA GLY A 474 2.20 -12.83 -9.97
C GLY A 474 2.08 -13.00 -8.45
N GLU A 475 3.17 -12.96 -7.68
CA GLU A 475 3.15 -13.22 -6.24
C GLU A 475 2.35 -12.15 -5.46
N ASP A 476 2.54 -10.86 -5.76
CA ASP A 476 1.76 -9.78 -5.15
C ASP A 476 0.29 -9.86 -5.55
N PHE A 477 -0.01 -10.22 -6.80
CA PHE A 477 -1.39 -10.37 -7.26
C PHE A 477 -2.10 -11.51 -6.53
N GLN A 478 -1.42 -12.64 -6.33
CA GLN A 478 -1.94 -13.74 -5.53
C GLN A 478 -2.13 -13.35 -4.06
N ASP A 479 -1.20 -12.60 -3.47
CA ASP A 479 -1.34 -12.05 -2.12
C ASP A 479 -2.54 -11.12 -2.03
N TYR A 480 -2.72 -10.23 -3.01
CA TYR A 480 -3.87 -9.35 -3.11
C TYR A 480 -5.19 -10.14 -3.17
N GLN A 481 -5.25 -11.17 -4.01
CA GLN A 481 -6.41 -12.07 -4.11
C GLN A 481 -6.67 -12.84 -2.82
N ARG A 482 -5.63 -13.26 -2.10
CA ARG A 482 -5.76 -13.92 -0.78
C ARG A 482 -6.22 -12.95 0.31
N ALA A 483 -5.78 -11.68 0.26
CA ALA A 483 -6.08 -10.66 1.24
C ALA A 483 -7.48 -10.04 1.08
N CYS A 484 -8.03 -10.04 -0.13
CA CYS A 484 -9.36 -9.54 -0.44
C CYS A 484 -10.34 -10.67 -0.81
N PRO A 485 -10.90 -11.44 0.14
CA PRO A 485 -12.12 -12.19 -0.15
C PRO A 485 -13.21 -11.16 -0.46
N ALA A 486 -13.74 -11.19 -1.69
CA ALA A 486 -14.76 -10.25 -2.13
C ALA A 486 -15.88 -10.15 -1.08
N THR A 487 -16.26 -8.92 -0.75
CA THR A 487 -17.38 -8.61 0.14
C THR A 487 -18.63 -9.37 -0.28
N ALA A 488 -19.02 -10.34 0.54
CA ALA A 488 -20.37 -10.88 0.53
C ALA A 488 -21.35 -9.72 0.75
N GLY A 489 -22.19 -9.44 -0.25
CA GLY A 489 -23.38 -8.62 -0.04
C GLY A 489 -24.29 -9.29 1.00
N PRO A 490 -25.12 -8.52 1.74
CA PRO A 490 -25.97 -9.07 2.79
C PRO A 490 -27.10 -9.88 2.14
N GLY A 491 -26.87 -11.18 1.98
CA GLY A 491 -27.84 -12.09 1.38
C GLY A 491 -27.24 -13.39 0.87
N ALA A 492 -26.52 -14.15 1.71
CA ALA A 492 -26.10 -15.51 1.34
C ALA A 492 -26.16 -16.44 2.55
N GLY A 493 -27.38 -16.67 3.06
CA GLY A 493 -27.68 -17.94 3.68
C GLY A 493 -27.71 -19.03 2.61
N SER A 494 -26.88 -20.06 2.76
CA SER A 494 -26.81 -21.31 1.97
C SER A 494 -26.41 -21.18 0.48
N GLY A 495 -25.18 -21.56 0.12
CA GLY A 495 -24.76 -21.57 -1.29
C GLY A 495 -23.56 -22.49 -1.55
N THR A 496 -23.85 -23.73 -1.97
CA THR A 496 -23.35 -24.48 -3.15
C THR A 496 -21.91 -24.38 -3.69
N GLY A 497 -21.03 -23.54 -3.15
CA GLY A 497 -19.61 -23.54 -3.46
C GLY A 497 -18.96 -24.90 -3.15
N GLY A 498 -18.00 -25.29 -3.99
CA GLY A 498 -17.23 -26.52 -3.84
C GLY A 498 -16.92 -27.22 -5.16
N THR A 499 -16.26 -28.36 -5.02
CA THR A 499 -15.73 -29.14 -6.13
C THR A 499 -16.75 -30.17 -6.61
N TYR A 500 -16.93 -30.26 -7.93
CA TYR A 500 -17.80 -31.19 -8.63
C TYR A 500 -16.99 -32.00 -9.64
N TYR A 501 -17.42 -33.22 -9.90
CA TYR A 501 -16.92 -34.02 -11.01
C TYR A 501 -17.96 -34.01 -12.13
N GLY A 502 -17.56 -33.47 -13.28
CA GLY A 502 -18.39 -33.36 -14.47
C GLY A 502 -18.11 -34.45 -15.49
N VAL A 503 -19.16 -34.97 -16.10
CA VAL A 503 -19.10 -35.84 -17.28
C VAL A 503 -19.97 -35.20 -18.35
N HIS A 504 -19.33 -34.68 -19.39
CA HIS A 504 -19.90 -33.96 -20.53
C HIS A 504 -19.47 -34.65 -21.84
N PRO A 505 -20.20 -34.53 -22.97
CA PRO A 505 -19.86 -35.25 -24.20
C PRO A 505 -18.44 -35.00 -24.73
N HIS A 506 -17.88 -33.83 -24.43
CA HIS A 506 -16.55 -33.41 -24.88
C HIS A 506 -15.47 -33.51 -23.80
N TRP A 507 -15.83 -33.76 -22.54
CA TRP A 507 -14.85 -33.83 -21.46
C TRP A 507 -15.39 -34.52 -20.20
N ALA A 508 -14.49 -35.09 -19.41
CA ALA A 508 -14.77 -35.47 -18.02
C ALA A 508 -13.67 -34.94 -17.10
N GLY A 509 -14.01 -34.49 -15.90
CA GLY A 509 -13.03 -33.91 -14.98
C GLY A 509 -13.61 -33.03 -13.88
N GLU A 510 -12.71 -32.44 -13.12
CA GLU A 510 -13.06 -31.60 -11.98
C GLU A 510 -13.48 -30.18 -12.40
N LEU A 511 -14.54 -29.67 -11.77
CA LEU A 511 -15.09 -28.34 -11.94
C LEU A 511 -15.42 -27.75 -10.56
N THR A 512 -14.85 -26.61 -10.25
CA THR A 512 -15.00 -25.95 -8.95
C THR A 512 -15.88 -24.72 -9.09
N LEU A 513 -16.98 -24.68 -8.33
CA LEU A 513 -17.86 -23.51 -8.21
C LEU A 513 -17.38 -22.67 -7.02
N PHE A 514 -17.09 -21.40 -7.28
CA PHE A 514 -16.65 -20.43 -6.27
C PHE A 514 -17.84 -19.63 -5.73
N ALA A 515 -17.73 -19.14 -4.50
CA ALA A 515 -18.82 -18.43 -3.83
C ALA A 515 -19.16 -17.06 -4.46
N ASP A 516 -18.30 -16.56 -5.35
CA ASP A 516 -18.45 -15.31 -6.09
C ASP A 516 -19.25 -15.46 -7.40
N GLY A 517 -19.81 -16.65 -7.67
CA GLY A 517 -20.56 -16.93 -8.89
C GLY A 517 -19.68 -17.27 -10.10
N ARG A 518 -18.37 -17.50 -9.91
CA ARG A 518 -17.48 -18.00 -10.96
C ARG A 518 -17.22 -19.49 -10.82
N PHE A 519 -16.84 -20.15 -11.91
CA PHE A 519 -16.36 -21.52 -11.86
C PHE A 519 -15.15 -21.73 -12.75
N VAL A 520 -14.34 -22.74 -12.41
CA VAL A 520 -13.18 -23.17 -13.20
C VAL A 520 -13.17 -24.68 -13.33
N ARG A 521 -12.89 -25.15 -14.55
CA ARG A 521 -12.56 -26.53 -14.86
C ARG A 521 -11.04 -26.67 -15.01
N ALA A 522 -10.47 -27.74 -14.46
CA ALA A 522 -9.03 -28.03 -14.62
C ALA A 522 -8.69 -28.17 -16.12
N GLY A 523 -7.79 -27.30 -16.63
CA GLY A 523 -7.44 -27.22 -18.05
C GLY A 523 -7.90 -25.96 -18.80
N ALA A 524 -8.12 -24.85 -18.08
CA ALA A 524 -8.29 -23.47 -18.60
C ALA A 524 -9.67 -23.07 -19.16
N HIS A 525 -10.73 -23.84 -18.94
CA HIS A 525 -12.10 -23.37 -19.24
C HIS A 525 -12.74 -22.82 -17.96
N ALA A 526 -13.25 -21.60 -18.02
CA ALA A 526 -13.88 -20.90 -16.90
C ALA A 526 -15.20 -20.25 -17.34
N GLY A 527 -15.96 -19.73 -16.38
CA GLY A 527 -17.22 -19.09 -16.66
C GLY A 527 -17.88 -18.50 -15.43
N GLY A 528 -18.99 -17.80 -15.64
CA GLY A 528 -19.94 -17.45 -14.59
C GLY A 528 -20.97 -18.57 -14.40
N TYR A 529 -21.53 -18.69 -13.21
CA TYR A 529 -22.68 -19.56 -13.00
C TYR A 529 -23.77 -18.86 -12.22
N GLU A 530 -25.00 -19.20 -12.56
CA GLU A 530 -26.19 -18.84 -11.80
C GLU A 530 -26.86 -20.09 -11.28
N GLN A 531 -27.38 -20.03 -10.07
CA GLN A 531 -28.01 -21.18 -9.45
C GLN A 531 -29.31 -20.83 -8.76
N VAL A 532 -30.29 -21.72 -8.91
CA VAL A 532 -31.46 -21.83 -8.04
C VAL A 532 -31.21 -23.02 -7.10
N PRO A 533 -30.90 -22.78 -5.82
CA PRO A 533 -30.51 -23.84 -4.87
C PRO A 533 -31.49 -25.03 -4.87
N GLY A 534 -30.95 -26.25 -4.96
CA GLY A 534 -31.73 -27.49 -4.95
C GLY A 534 -32.59 -27.75 -6.19
N ARG A 535 -32.48 -26.91 -7.23
CA ARG A 535 -33.35 -27.00 -8.42
C ARG A 535 -32.59 -26.99 -9.74
N SER A 536 -31.78 -25.97 -10.00
CA SER A 536 -31.09 -25.84 -11.30
C SER A 536 -29.80 -25.05 -11.19
N LEU A 537 -28.83 -25.36 -12.05
CA LEU A 537 -27.54 -24.71 -12.19
C LEU A 537 -27.33 -24.34 -13.66
N VAL A 538 -27.02 -23.08 -13.94
CA VAL A 538 -26.71 -22.59 -15.29
C VAL A 538 -25.23 -22.21 -15.32
N LEU A 539 -24.46 -22.84 -16.20
CA LEU A 539 -23.06 -22.52 -16.44
C LEU A 539 -22.95 -21.66 -17.69
N ALA A 540 -22.59 -20.39 -17.51
CA ALA A 540 -22.25 -19.48 -18.58
C ALA A 540 -20.73 -19.52 -18.80
N TRP A 541 -20.31 -20.40 -19.71
CA TRP A 541 -18.91 -20.56 -20.06
C TRP A 541 -18.37 -19.32 -20.79
N ASP A 542 -17.12 -18.97 -20.56
CA ASP A 542 -16.48 -17.85 -21.24
C ASP A 542 -16.27 -18.15 -22.74
N ASP A 543 -16.03 -19.43 -23.09
CA ASP A 543 -15.71 -19.87 -24.46
C ASP A 543 -16.75 -20.83 -25.09
N TRP A 544 -17.83 -21.17 -24.39
CA TRP A 544 -18.86 -22.13 -24.84
C TRP A 544 -20.27 -21.54 -24.67
N PRO A 545 -21.28 -22.02 -25.41
CA PRO A 545 -22.68 -21.66 -25.14
C PRO A 545 -23.08 -22.03 -23.71
N ALA A 546 -23.93 -21.21 -23.09
CA ALA A 546 -24.38 -21.48 -21.73
C ALA A 546 -25.18 -22.79 -21.65
N GLU A 547 -24.95 -23.56 -20.59
CA GLU A 547 -25.56 -24.87 -20.39
C GLU A 547 -26.37 -24.90 -19.09
N ARG A 548 -27.60 -25.42 -19.16
CA ARG A 548 -28.51 -25.52 -18.02
C ARG A 548 -28.64 -26.95 -17.55
N LEU A 549 -28.46 -27.15 -16.26
CA LEU A 549 -28.56 -28.43 -15.57
C LEU A 549 -29.65 -28.37 -14.49
N GLU A 550 -30.37 -29.47 -14.30
CA GLU A 550 -31.40 -29.61 -13.30
C GLU A 550 -30.98 -30.63 -12.23
N TRP A 551 -31.35 -30.36 -10.98
CA TRP A 551 -31.05 -31.25 -9.86
C TRP A 551 -31.90 -32.52 -9.96
N ASN A 552 -31.24 -33.67 -10.02
CA ASN A 552 -31.88 -34.98 -9.93
C ASN A 552 -31.74 -35.53 -8.49
N PRO A 553 -32.81 -35.49 -7.68
CA PRO A 553 -32.74 -35.89 -6.28
C PRO A 553 -32.55 -37.41 -6.09
N GLU A 554 -32.98 -38.25 -7.03
CA GLU A 554 -32.82 -39.70 -6.95
C GLU A 554 -31.36 -40.13 -7.18
N ARG A 555 -30.65 -39.38 -8.04
CA ARG A 555 -29.24 -39.67 -8.40
C ARG A 555 -28.23 -38.81 -7.63
N GLY A 556 -28.68 -37.77 -6.94
CA GLY A 556 -27.81 -36.87 -6.16
C GLY A 556 -26.82 -36.07 -7.03
N LEU A 557 -27.22 -35.65 -8.23
CA LEU A 557 -26.38 -34.90 -9.17
C LEU A 557 -27.20 -33.89 -9.99
N PHE A 558 -26.54 -32.91 -10.58
CA PHE A 558 -27.12 -32.05 -11.62
C PHE A 558 -26.97 -32.72 -12.99
N GLN A 559 -27.97 -32.63 -13.87
CA GLN A 559 -27.91 -33.17 -15.22
C GLN A 559 -28.63 -32.30 -16.25
N SER A 560 -28.16 -32.29 -17.50
CA SER A 560 -28.85 -31.64 -18.63
C SER A 560 -30.16 -32.38 -18.95
N PRO A 561 -31.11 -31.75 -19.68
CA PRO A 561 -32.40 -32.36 -20.02
C PRO A 561 -32.28 -33.70 -20.78
N ASP A 562 -31.22 -33.89 -21.57
CA ASP A 562 -30.90 -35.12 -22.30
C ASP A 562 -29.97 -36.08 -21.52
N ALA A 563 -29.59 -35.71 -20.29
CA ALA A 563 -28.64 -36.39 -19.42
C ALA A 563 -27.21 -36.59 -19.99
N ALA A 564 -26.86 -35.89 -21.08
CA ALA A 564 -25.55 -35.97 -21.70
C ALA A 564 -24.44 -35.26 -20.89
N PHE A 565 -24.82 -34.24 -20.10
CA PHE A 565 -23.94 -33.56 -19.16
C PHE A 565 -24.43 -33.79 -17.73
N THR A 566 -23.57 -34.32 -16.86
CA THR A 566 -23.84 -34.50 -15.43
C THR A 566 -22.75 -33.86 -14.56
N LEU A 567 -23.14 -33.31 -13.40
CA LEU A 567 -22.23 -32.77 -12.36
C LEU A 567 -22.59 -33.35 -11.00
N ARG A 568 -21.65 -34.09 -10.40
CA ARG A 568 -21.80 -34.66 -9.07
C ARG A 568 -20.84 -34.00 -8.09
N ARG A 569 -21.34 -33.51 -6.96
CA ARG A 569 -20.50 -32.90 -5.92
C ARG A 569 -19.52 -33.91 -5.36
N GLN A 570 -18.25 -33.53 -5.22
CA GLN A 570 -17.27 -34.34 -4.53
C GLN A 570 -17.31 -34.01 -3.03
N SER A 571 -17.46 -35.02 -2.19
CA SER A 571 -17.30 -34.87 -0.75
C SER A 571 -15.83 -34.65 -0.40
N ALA A 572 -15.54 -33.66 0.45
CA ALA A 572 -14.17 -33.33 0.88
C ALA A 572 -13.45 -34.58 1.41
N ALA A 573 -12.24 -34.85 0.92
CA ALA A 573 -11.42 -35.94 1.44
C ALA A 573 -11.02 -35.65 2.89
N PRO A 574 -11.00 -36.65 3.79
CA PRO A 574 -10.51 -36.46 5.14
C PRO A 574 -9.00 -36.18 5.12
N THR A 575 -8.58 -35.21 5.91
CA THR A 575 -7.18 -34.80 6.12
C THR A 575 -6.33 -36.02 6.53
N PRO A 576 -5.13 -36.25 5.96
CA PRO A 576 -4.30 -37.37 6.38
C PRO A 576 -3.81 -37.14 7.82
N HIS A 577 -4.14 -38.07 8.72
CA HIS A 577 -3.61 -38.08 10.07
C HIS A 577 -2.08 -38.18 10.07
N ALA A 578 -1.45 -37.41 10.96
CA ALA A 578 -0.03 -37.50 11.25
C ALA A 578 0.40 -38.95 11.58
N PRO A 579 1.62 -39.39 11.20
CA PRO A 579 2.08 -40.72 11.54
C PRO A 579 2.29 -40.82 13.05
N VAL A 580 1.58 -41.76 13.67
CA VAL A 580 1.85 -42.20 15.04
C VAL A 580 3.15 -43.01 15.02
N SER A 581 4.10 -42.59 15.84
CA SER A 581 5.34 -43.30 16.13
C SER A 581 5.09 -44.73 16.64
N ARG A 582 5.75 -45.71 16.02
CA ARG A 582 6.33 -46.88 16.70
C ARG A 582 7.64 -47.26 16.05
#